data_AF-A0A1E5PZM3-F1
#
_entry.id   AF-A0A1E5PZM3-F1
#
_cell.length_a   1.000
_cell.length_b   1.000
_cell.length_c   1.000
_cell.angle_alpha   90.00
_cell.angle_beta   90.00
_cell.angle_gamma   90.00
#
_symmetry.space_group_name_H-M   'P 1'
#
loop_
_entity.id
_entity.type
_entity.pdbx_description
1 polymer ?
#
loop_
_entity_poly.entity_id
_entity_poly.type
_entity_poly.pdbx_seq_one_letter_code
_entity_poly.pdbx_strand_id
1 'polypeptide(L)'
;MPPSAERRRALTAAAAAAVLLASMTGLAGCGDKDAGTPAASLSGSPTAPASATATPDPSAPTSPSASASPSVPVSPSPSASPPPATTPATQPPAAPTRLRASVGTRGGGLALVRGGAAQEFTVTLRNGNSAEYRHLLVAFQMESLVGEPGDRPGSGPGFLLERFDPASGTWRPAALRVANDHLPASMATGGGPLAREAVRVERYRLRATAGGPTGSSPLMVSLIDTDADREAGARVVLAHITR
;
A
#
# COMPACT_ATOMS: atom_id res chain seq x y z
N MET A 1 20.48 -35.11 -56.76
CA MET A 1 19.05 -35.38 -56.54
C MET A 1 18.49 -34.38 -55.53
N PRO A 2 17.57 -33.49 -55.92
CA PRO A 2 16.64 -32.85 -54.99
C PRO A 2 15.41 -33.75 -54.78
N PRO A 3 14.56 -33.47 -53.77
CA PRO A 3 13.30 -32.82 -54.15
C PRO A 3 12.93 -31.60 -53.29
N SER A 4 12.43 -30.57 -53.97
CA SER A 4 11.72 -29.45 -53.39
C SER A 4 10.28 -29.85 -53.03
N ALA A 5 9.74 -29.37 -51.89
CA ALA A 5 8.32 -29.47 -51.58
C ALA A 5 7.84 -28.28 -50.74
N GLU A 6 7.58 -27.16 -51.41
CA GLU A 6 6.86 -26.02 -50.84
C GLU A 6 5.36 -26.37 -50.69
N ARG A 7 4.76 -26.18 -49.50
CA ARG A 7 3.30 -26.03 -49.37
C ARG A 7 2.94 -24.89 -48.43
N ARG A 8 2.30 -23.88 -49.01
CA ARG A 8 1.64 -22.76 -48.31
C ARG A 8 0.18 -23.10 -47.99
N ARG A 9 -0.45 -22.19 -47.22
CA ARG A 9 -1.89 -22.10 -46.84
C ARG A 9 -2.27 -22.95 -45.61
N ALA A 10 -3.19 -22.52 -44.74
CA ALA A 10 -4.10 -21.36 -44.82
C ALA A 10 -4.24 -20.62 -43.47
N LEU A 11 -4.75 -19.38 -43.51
CA LEU A 11 -5.28 -18.69 -42.34
C LEU A 11 -6.60 -19.33 -41.89
N THR A 12 -6.84 -19.35 -40.59
CA THR A 12 -8.19 -19.21 -40.03
C THR A 12 -8.13 -18.32 -38.79
N ALA A 13 -8.61 -17.08 -38.94
CA ALA A 13 -8.97 -16.23 -37.81
C ALA A 13 -10.39 -16.59 -37.35
N ALA A 14 -10.60 -16.68 -36.04
CA ALA A 14 -11.93 -16.73 -35.45
C ALA A 14 -11.90 -15.98 -34.11
N ALA A 15 -12.44 -14.76 -34.13
CA ALA A 15 -12.76 -14.04 -32.90
C ALA A 15 -14.17 -14.44 -32.45
N ALA A 16 -14.34 -14.69 -31.15
CA ALA A 16 -15.65 -14.78 -30.53
C ALA A 16 -15.55 -14.28 -29.08
N ALA A 17 -16.06 -13.07 -28.84
CA ALA A 17 -16.34 -12.59 -27.50
C ALA A 17 -17.72 -13.11 -27.08
N ALA A 18 -17.84 -13.61 -25.84
CA ALA A 18 -19.12 -13.91 -25.22
C ALA A 18 -19.03 -13.61 -23.73
N VAL A 19 -19.46 -12.40 -23.35
CA VAL A 19 -19.82 -12.06 -21.97
C VAL A 19 -21.31 -12.31 -21.84
N LEU A 20 -21.74 -13.17 -20.92
CA LEU A 20 -23.09 -13.07 -20.36
C LEU A 20 -23.16 -13.69 -18.97
N LEU A 21 -23.95 -13.07 -18.10
CA LEU A 21 -24.13 -13.49 -16.72
C LEU A 21 -24.98 -14.76 -16.63
N ALA A 22 -24.66 -15.63 -15.67
CA ALA A 22 -25.57 -16.65 -15.17
C ALA A 22 -25.85 -16.39 -13.68
N SER A 23 -27.13 -16.34 -13.35
CA SER A 23 -27.67 -15.86 -12.08
C SER A 23 -27.80 -16.96 -11.01
N MET A 24 -28.15 -16.53 -9.79
CA MET A 24 -28.33 -17.35 -8.59
C MET A 24 -29.16 -18.63 -8.81
N THR A 25 -28.61 -19.77 -8.37
CA THR A 25 -29.37 -21.02 -8.20
C THR A 25 -30.02 -21.05 -6.81
N GLY A 26 -31.31 -20.73 -6.74
CA GLY A 26 -32.11 -20.99 -5.54
C GLY A 26 -32.51 -22.47 -5.46
N LEU A 27 -32.40 -23.08 -4.27
CA LEU A 27 -32.99 -24.39 -4.02
C LEU A 27 -34.49 -24.23 -3.73
N ALA A 28 -35.32 -24.93 -4.51
CA ALA A 28 -36.73 -25.13 -4.21
C ALA A 28 -37.00 -26.63 -4.06
N GLY A 29 -37.35 -27.05 -2.83
CA GLY A 29 -37.90 -28.38 -2.57
C GLY A 29 -39.43 -28.35 -2.68
N CYS A 30 -40.02 -29.40 -3.24
CA CYS A 30 -41.48 -29.54 -3.34
C CYS A 30 -42.02 -30.34 -2.14
N GLY A 31 -43.10 -29.86 -1.53
CA GLY A 31 -43.86 -30.53 -0.47
C GLY A 31 -45.15 -29.74 -0.21
N ASP A 32 -46.30 -30.39 -0.30
CA ASP A 32 -47.60 -29.78 -0.58
C ASP A 32 -48.55 -29.74 0.65
N LYS A 33 -49.63 -28.93 0.56
CA LYS A 33 -50.78 -28.77 1.50
C LYS A 33 -50.46 -28.04 2.82
N ASP A 34 -51.24 -27.04 3.27
CA ASP A 34 -52.72 -27.03 3.36
C ASP A 34 -53.37 -25.63 3.20
N ALA A 35 -54.70 -25.58 3.22
CA ALA A 35 -55.53 -24.42 2.86
C ALA A 35 -55.64 -23.30 3.92
N GLY A 36 -55.83 -22.05 3.44
CA GLY A 36 -56.20 -20.91 4.30
C GLY A 36 -56.20 -19.54 3.59
N THR A 37 -57.39 -19.00 3.32
CA THR A 37 -57.66 -17.59 2.95
C THR A 37 -58.84 -17.10 3.81
N PRO A 38 -59.08 -15.80 4.05
CA PRO A 38 -58.36 -14.62 3.55
C PRO A 38 -58.04 -13.53 4.61
N ALA A 39 -57.20 -12.55 4.24
CA ALA A 39 -57.29 -11.18 4.76
C ALA A 39 -56.62 -10.19 3.78
N ALA A 40 -57.32 -9.10 3.44
CA ALA A 40 -56.78 -8.02 2.62
C ALA A 40 -56.64 -6.74 3.47
N SER A 41 -55.56 -5.98 3.26
CA SER A 41 -55.39 -4.55 3.58
C SER A 41 -54.11 -4.07 2.87
N LEU A 42 -54.18 -3.39 1.72
CA LEU A 42 -54.46 -1.96 1.51
C LEU A 42 -53.39 -1.00 2.02
N SER A 43 -52.76 -0.33 1.03
CA SER A 43 -52.28 1.06 1.03
C SER A 43 -50.99 1.42 1.79
N GLY A 44 -50.15 2.28 1.19
CA GLY A 44 -49.03 2.92 1.91
C GLY A 44 -47.70 3.18 1.20
N SER A 45 -47.71 3.76 -0.02
CA SER A 45 -46.67 4.73 -0.42
C SER A 45 -47.32 6.12 -0.35
N PRO A 46 -46.61 7.26 -0.08
CA PRO A 46 -45.30 7.58 -0.68
C PRO A 46 -44.33 8.50 0.13
N THR A 47 -43.24 8.90 -0.55
CA THR A 47 -42.47 10.17 -0.41
C THR A 47 -41.28 10.23 0.58
N ALA A 48 -40.26 10.98 0.16
CA ALA A 48 -38.97 11.21 0.81
C ALA A 48 -38.90 12.65 1.42
N PRO A 49 -37.75 13.34 1.41
CA PRO A 49 -36.53 13.14 2.21
C PRO A 49 -36.36 14.24 3.28
N ALA A 50 -35.35 14.14 4.15
CA ALA A 50 -34.95 15.24 5.05
C ALA A 50 -33.42 15.44 5.07
N SER A 51 -32.97 16.62 4.67
CA SER A 51 -31.61 17.11 4.86
C SER A 51 -31.43 17.67 6.27
N ALA A 52 -30.21 17.63 6.81
CA ALA A 52 -29.82 18.42 7.96
C ALA A 52 -28.47 19.11 7.71
N THR A 53 -28.51 20.43 7.56
CA THR A 53 -27.34 21.32 7.54
C THR A 53 -27.15 21.89 8.94
N ALA A 54 -25.91 21.96 9.43
CA ALA A 54 -25.58 22.68 10.66
C ALA A 54 -24.40 23.63 10.42
N THR A 55 -24.60 24.89 10.80
CA THR A 55 -23.72 26.05 10.55
C THR A 55 -23.00 26.43 11.86
N PRO A 56 -21.79 27.02 11.85
CA PRO A 56 -21.02 27.27 13.09
C PRO A 56 -21.48 28.51 13.86
N ASP A 57 -21.04 28.59 15.12
CA ASP A 57 -21.30 29.70 16.06
C ASP A 57 -19.96 30.39 16.47
N PRO A 58 -19.81 31.71 16.27
CA PRO A 58 -18.64 32.48 16.72
C PRO A 58 -19.00 33.46 17.86
N SER A 59 -18.17 33.51 18.93
CA SER A 59 -18.23 34.62 19.90
C SER A 59 -16.90 34.91 20.61
N ALA A 60 -16.48 36.16 20.47
CA ALA A 60 -15.54 36.94 21.27
C ALA A 60 -16.07 38.41 21.21
N PRO A 61 -15.51 39.43 21.90
CA PRO A 61 -14.38 39.45 22.86
C PRO A 61 -14.74 40.21 24.17
N THR A 62 -13.76 40.48 25.04
CA THR A 62 -13.60 41.79 25.73
C THR A 62 -12.25 41.92 26.44
N SER A 63 -11.67 43.12 26.42
CA SER A 63 -10.65 43.62 27.36
C SER A 63 -11.15 44.93 27.96
N PRO A 64 -10.60 45.38 29.10
CA PRO A 64 -9.91 46.68 29.05
C PRO A 64 -8.61 46.78 29.89
N SER A 65 -7.81 47.80 29.59
CA SER A 65 -6.53 48.14 30.24
C SER A 65 -6.68 49.00 31.51
N ALA A 66 -5.60 49.09 32.32
CA ALA A 66 -5.41 50.16 33.32
C ALA A 66 -3.92 50.51 33.53
N SER A 67 -3.63 51.69 34.10
CA SER A 67 -2.30 52.27 34.34
C SER A 67 -2.38 53.32 35.48
N ALA A 68 -1.31 53.94 36.02
CA ALA A 68 0.08 54.03 35.59
C ALA A 68 1.08 54.12 36.77
N SER A 69 2.37 54.36 36.49
CA SER A 69 3.46 54.62 37.46
C SER A 69 3.26 55.93 38.27
N PRO A 70 4.05 56.17 39.34
CA PRO A 70 5.35 56.87 39.15
C PRO A 70 6.51 56.42 40.08
N SER A 71 7.68 57.03 39.85
CA SER A 71 9.02 56.64 40.35
C SER A 71 9.49 57.35 41.64
N VAL A 72 10.51 56.79 42.31
CA VAL A 72 11.53 57.56 43.06
C VAL A 72 12.90 56.84 43.05
N PRO A 73 14.06 57.56 43.12
CA PRO A 73 15.38 57.00 42.80
C PRO A 73 16.31 56.78 44.01
N VAL A 74 17.22 55.80 43.93
CA VAL A 74 18.47 55.74 44.73
C VAL A 74 19.62 55.15 43.90
N SER A 75 20.82 55.70 44.11
CA SER A 75 22.14 55.23 43.64
C SER A 75 23.21 55.89 44.54
N PRO A 76 24.48 55.44 44.59
CA PRO A 76 25.11 54.22 44.06
C PRO A 76 26.00 53.45 45.09
N SER A 77 26.45 52.23 44.78
CA SER A 77 27.73 51.64 45.26
C SER A 77 28.05 50.29 44.59
N PRO A 78 29.32 49.78 44.63
CA PRO A 78 29.98 49.30 43.41
C PRO A 78 30.12 47.78 43.23
N SER A 79 30.52 47.42 42.00
CA SER A 79 31.25 46.20 41.61
C SER A 79 30.67 44.83 41.95
N ALA A 80 30.00 44.24 40.95
CA ALA A 80 30.19 42.83 40.63
C ALA A 80 30.33 42.70 39.10
N SER A 81 31.42 42.08 38.63
CA SER A 81 31.59 41.77 37.20
C SER A 81 30.49 40.81 36.75
N PRO A 82 29.87 41.00 35.57
CA PRO A 82 28.99 39.99 35.02
C PRO A 82 29.82 38.70 34.73
N PRO A 83 29.30 37.50 35.04
CA PRO A 83 29.91 36.27 34.56
C PRO A 83 29.92 36.27 33.02
N PRO A 84 30.89 35.62 32.37
CA PRO A 84 30.93 35.56 30.91
C PRO A 84 29.63 34.96 30.39
N ALA A 85 29.03 35.62 29.40
CA ALA A 85 27.84 35.12 28.74
C ALA A 85 28.12 33.71 28.21
N THR A 86 27.45 32.71 28.77
CA THR A 86 27.40 31.37 28.18
C THR A 86 26.76 31.52 26.81
N THR A 87 27.60 31.41 25.78
CA THR A 87 27.14 31.29 24.40
C THR A 87 26.06 30.21 24.36
N PRO A 88 24.89 30.49 23.75
CA PRO A 88 23.91 29.44 23.49
C PRO A 88 24.64 28.30 22.78
N ALA A 89 24.64 27.11 23.38
CA ALA A 89 25.26 25.96 22.76
C ALA A 89 24.56 25.75 21.41
N THR A 90 25.28 25.96 20.30
CA THR A 90 24.77 25.68 18.97
C THR A 90 24.38 24.21 18.94
N GLN A 91 23.07 23.96 19.06
CA GLN A 91 22.53 22.62 19.01
C GLN A 91 23.03 21.99 17.70
N PRO A 92 23.74 20.85 17.74
CA PRO A 92 24.18 20.20 16.52
C PRO A 92 22.97 19.99 15.60
N PRO A 93 23.09 20.29 14.30
CA PRO A 93 21.97 20.15 13.37
C PRO A 93 21.41 18.73 13.51
N ALA A 94 20.10 18.63 13.73
CA ALA A 94 19.45 17.37 14.04
C ALA A 94 19.82 16.32 12.97
N ALA A 95 20.33 15.17 13.41
CA ALA A 95 20.79 14.12 12.51
C ALA A 95 19.68 13.78 11.51
N PRO A 96 19.98 13.63 10.20
CA PRO A 96 18.96 13.47 9.17
C PRO A 96 18.09 12.25 9.48
N THR A 97 16.85 12.51 9.86
CA THR A 97 15.94 11.57 10.52
C THR A 97 15.25 10.67 9.48
N ARG A 98 16.04 9.88 8.75
CA ARG A 98 15.59 9.19 7.52
C ARG A 98 14.42 8.22 7.74
N LEU A 99 13.55 8.15 6.73
CA LEU A 99 12.63 7.03 6.51
C LEU A 99 13.45 5.73 6.34
N ARG A 100 13.02 4.65 6.98
CA ARG A 100 13.64 3.31 6.86
C ARG A 100 12.59 2.24 6.63
N ALA A 101 12.93 1.25 5.82
CA ALA A 101 12.22 -0.03 5.78
C ALA A 101 13.12 -1.16 6.28
N SER A 102 12.48 -2.20 6.83
CA SER A 102 13.06 -3.52 7.00
C SER A 102 12.07 -4.58 6.53
N VAL A 103 12.58 -5.72 6.07
CA VAL A 103 11.77 -6.85 5.60
C VAL A 103 12.08 -8.08 6.45
N GLY A 104 11.05 -8.76 6.95
CA GLY A 104 11.18 -9.95 7.77
C GLY A 104 10.38 -11.12 7.20
N THR A 105 10.97 -12.31 7.18
CA THR A 105 10.30 -13.56 6.80
C THR A 105 10.86 -14.74 7.60
N ARG A 106 10.12 -15.85 7.65
CA ARG A 106 10.54 -17.07 8.36
C ARG A 106 11.68 -17.73 7.58
N GLY A 107 12.92 -17.56 8.07
CA GLY A 107 14.13 -18.11 7.45
C GLY A 107 14.96 -17.09 6.65
N GLY A 108 14.65 -15.80 6.69
CA GLY A 108 15.48 -14.73 6.12
C GLY A 108 15.38 -14.55 4.59
N GLY A 109 14.74 -15.47 3.88
CA GLY A 109 14.42 -15.35 2.45
C GLY A 109 13.16 -16.15 2.09
N LEU A 110 12.69 -15.99 0.86
CA LEU A 110 11.56 -16.75 0.31
C LEU A 110 12.06 -17.96 -0.47
N ALA A 111 11.52 -19.14 -0.17
CA ALA A 111 11.84 -20.40 -0.82
C ALA A 111 10.57 -21.02 -1.40
N LEU A 112 10.12 -20.50 -2.53
CA LEU A 112 8.85 -20.88 -3.14
C LEU A 112 8.94 -22.22 -3.89
N VAL A 113 7.81 -22.89 -4.01
CA VAL A 113 7.62 -24.08 -4.84
C VAL A 113 6.56 -23.75 -5.90
N ARG A 114 6.77 -24.14 -7.16
CA ARG A 114 5.82 -23.92 -8.24
C ARG A 114 4.46 -24.55 -7.92
N GLY A 115 3.40 -23.72 -7.90
CA GLY A 115 2.05 -24.15 -7.53
C GLY A 115 1.87 -24.48 -6.05
N GLY A 116 2.90 -24.27 -5.22
CA GLY A 116 2.88 -24.51 -3.78
C GLY A 116 2.18 -23.39 -2.99
N ALA A 117 2.22 -23.53 -1.67
CA ALA A 117 1.68 -22.53 -0.75
C ALA A 117 2.42 -21.19 -0.86
N ALA A 118 1.69 -20.09 -0.65
CA ALA A 118 2.28 -18.76 -0.53
C ALA A 118 3.13 -18.65 0.75
N GLN A 119 4.26 -17.97 0.67
CA GLN A 119 5.08 -17.64 1.83
C GLN A 119 4.88 -16.19 2.26
N GLU A 120 4.66 -16.00 3.55
CA GLU A 120 4.47 -14.67 4.14
C GLU A 120 5.79 -13.94 4.41
N PHE A 121 5.74 -12.63 4.28
CA PHE A 121 6.77 -11.72 4.76
C PHE A 121 6.15 -10.39 5.21
N THR A 122 6.88 -9.64 6.01
CA THR A 122 6.42 -8.38 6.60
C THR A 122 7.36 -7.26 6.19
N VAL A 123 6.81 -6.13 5.75
CA VAL A 123 7.54 -4.88 5.55
C VAL A 123 7.22 -3.94 6.71
N THR A 124 8.26 -3.54 7.46
CA THR A 124 8.14 -2.57 8.55
C THR A 124 8.74 -1.25 8.09
N LEU A 125 7.90 -0.22 7.97
CA LEU A 125 8.28 1.15 7.68
C LEU A 125 8.40 1.92 8.99
N ARG A 126 9.50 2.65 9.19
CA ARG A 126 9.66 3.60 10.29
C ARG A 126 9.99 4.97 9.71
N ASN A 127 9.10 5.94 9.91
CA ASN A 127 9.37 7.32 9.58
C ASN A 127 10.15 7.97 10.73
N GLY A 128 11.43 8.29 10.53
CA GLY A 128 12.16 9.10 11.49
C GLY A 128 11.85 10.60 11.37
N ASN A 129 11.34 11.05 10.21
CA ASN A 129 11.30 12.46 9.86
C ASN A 129 10.29 13.23 10.71
N SER A 130 10.53 14.53 10.88
CA SER A 130 9.57 15.49 11.45
C SER A 130 8.36 15.73 10.55
N ALA A 131 8.49 15.45 9.24
CA ALA A 131 7.42 15.48 8.26
C ALA A 131 6.65 14.16 8.20
N GLU A 132 5.35 14.24 7.91
CA GLU A 132 4.50 13.09 7.55
C GLU A 132 4.64 12.73 6.06
N TYR A 133 4.27 11.51 5.71
CA TYR A 133 3.93 11.13 4.34
C TYR A 133 2.44 10.88 4.25
N ARG A 134 1.76 11.43 3.24
CA ARG A 134 0.32 11.21 3.03
C ARG A 134 0.08 10.02 2.11
N HIS A 135 0.82 9.92 1.01
CA HIS A 135 0.76 8.79 0.09
C HIS A 135 2.13 8.10 -0.04
N LEU A 136 2.49 7.33 0.98
CA LEU A 136 3.67 6.45 0.93
C LEU A 136 3.28 5.04 0.48
N LEU A 137 3.79 4.61 -0.67
CA LEU A 137 3.56 3.28 -1.25
C LEU A 137 4.76 2.36 -0.98
N VAL A 138 4.46 1.08 -0.72
CA VAL A 138 5.45 -0.02 -0.81
C VAL A 138 5.29 -0.67 -2.18
N ALA A 139 6.30 -0.52 -3.05
CA ALA A 139 6.30 -1.05 -4.41
C ALA A 139 7.24 -2.25 -4.53
N PHE A 140 6.82 -3.26 -5.30
CA PHE A 140 7.53 -4.53 -5.44
C PHE A 140 7.94 -4.78 -6.88
N GLN A 141 9.21 -5.17 -7.06
CA GLN A 141 9.73 -5.61 -8.34
C GLN A 141 10.58 -6.87 -8.18
N MET A 142 10.54 -7.74 -9.18
CA MET A 142 11.50 -8.82 -9.39
C MET A 142 12.06 -8.72 -10.82
N GLU A 143 13.26 -9.23 -11.03
CA GLU A 143 13.79 -9.39 -12.38
C GLU A 143 13.12 -10.59 -13.08
N SER A 144 13.12 -10.57 -14.41
CA SER A 144 12.58 -11.67 -15.20
C SER A 144 13.51 -12.88 -15.15
N LEU A 145 13.10 -13.91 -14.40
CA LEU A 145 13.76 -15.21 -14.44
C LEU A 145 13.43 -15.92 -15.76
N VAL A 146 14.47 -16.15 -16.57
CA VAL A 146 14.44 -17.20 -17.60
C VAL A 146 14.65 -18.52 -16.85
N GLY A 147 13.63 -19.39 -16.84
CA GLY A 147 13.70 -20.67 -16.12
C GLY A 147 14.78 -21.61 -16.65
N GLU A 148 15.10 -22.64 -15.86
CA GLU A 148 16.16 -23.59 -16.18
C GLU A 148 15.93 -24.34 -17.52
N PRO A 149 16.99 -24.77 -18.23
CA PRO A 149 16.85 -25.50 -19.49
C PRO A 149 15.94 -26.73 -19.37
N GLY A 150 14.82 -26.70 -20.10
CA GLY A 150 13.79 -27.76 -20.06
C GLY A 150 12.51 -27.38 -19.31
N ASP A 151 12.49 -26.27 -18.57
CA ASP A 151 11.24 -25.71 -18.05
C ASP A 151 10.33 -25.30 -19.22
N ARG A 152 9.07 -25.74 -19.15
CA ARG A 152 8.04 -25.29 -20.10
C ARG A 152 7.63 -23.86 -19.75
N PRO A 153 7.53 -22.93 -20.72
CA PRO A 153 6.99 -21.61 -20.46
C PRO A 153 5.55 -21.74 -19.96
N GLY A 154 5.29 -21.25 -18.75
CA GLY A 154 3.96 -21.30 -18.16
C GLY A 154 3.02 -20.25 -18.73
N SER A 155 1.74 -20.59 -18.80
CA SER A 155 0.67 -19.63 -19.05
C SER A 155 0.29 -18.93 -17.75
N GLY A 156 0.70 -17.67 -17.56
CA GLY A 156 0.28 -16.83 -16.43
C GLY A 156 1.34 -15.81 -15.99
N PRO A 157 1.06 -15.02 -14.94
CA PRO A 157 1.93 -13.93 -14.47
C PRO A 157 3.22 -14.40 -13.76
N GLY A 158 3.52 -15.71 -13.76
CA GLY A 158 4.68 -16.31 -13.09
C GLY A 158 4.56 -16.35 -11.56
N PHE A 159 4.37 -15.20 -10.94
CA PHE A 159 4.22 -14.98 -9.51
C PHE A 159 2.91 -14.28 -9.17
N LEU A 160 2.43 -14.45 -7.94
CA LEU A 160 1.28 -13.71 -7.40
C LEU A 160 1.63 -13.19 -6.01
N LEU A 161 1.55 -11.86 -5.86
CA LEU A 161 1.75 -11.14 -4.62
C LEU A 161 0.39 -10.72 -4.05
N GLU A 162 0.21 -10.89 -2.76
CA GLU A 162 -0.99 -10.47 -2.03
C GLU A 162 -0.59 -9.71 -0.76
N ARG A 163 -1.38 -8.69 -0.39
CA ARG A 163 -1.24 -7.90 0.84
C ARG A 163 -2.38 -8.29 1.80
N PHE A 164 -2.07 -8.42 3.09
CA PHE A 164 -3.10 -8.66 4.10
C PHE A 164 -3.85 -7.35 4.38
N ASP A 165 -5.16 -7.37 4.23
CA ASP A 165 -6.05 -6.30 4.70
C ASP A 165 -6.54 -6.64 6.11
N PRO A 166 -6.08 -5.93 7.16
CA PRO A 166 -6.50 -6.19 8.53
C PRO A 166 -7.95 -5.81 8.80
N ALA A 167 -8.58 -4.95 7.99
CA ALA A 167 -9.97 -4.53 8.21
C ALA A 167 -10.97 -5.64 7.80
N SER A 168 -10.71 -6.33 6.69
CA SER A 168 -11.52 -7.50 6.31
C SER A 168 -10.93 -8.85 6.77
N GLY A 169 -9.71 -8.88 7.29
CA GLY A 169 -9.02 -10.11 7.68
C GLY A 169 -8.63 -11.01 6.51
N THR A 170 -8.57 -10.46 5.29
CA THR A 170 -8.36 -11.24 4.04
C THR A 170 -7.13 -10.78 3.28
N TRP A 171 -6.64 -11.66 2.40
CA TRP A 171 -5.58 -11.35 1.46
C TRP A 171 -6.15 -10.72 0.19
N ARG A 172 -5.55 -9.62 -0.26
CA ARG A 172 -5.93 -8.87 -1.46
C ARG A 172 -4.79 -8.89 -2.47
N PRO A 173 -5.04 -8.95 -3.78
CA PRO A 173 -3.99 -8.81 -4.79
C PRO A 173 -3.18 -7.53 -4.59
N ALA A 174 -1.87 -7.62 -4.75
CA ALA A 174 -0.95 -6.48 -4.69
C ALA A 174 -0.09 -6.44 -5.96
N ALA A 175 0.31 -5.23 -6.37
CA ALA A 175 1.11 -5.04 -7.57
C ALA A 175 2.52 -5.61 -7.36
N LEU A 176 2.93 -6.50 -8.28
CA LEU A 176 4.28 -7.00 -8.43
C LEU A 176 4.70 -6.77 -9.88
N ARG A 177 5.79 -6.04 -10.10
CA ARG A 177 6.38 -5.85 -11.43
C ARG A 177 7.44 -6.92 -11.68
N VAL A 178 7.40 -7.58 -12.82
CA VAL A 178 8.45 -8.51 -13.26
C VAL A 178 9.12 -7.92 -14.50
N ALA A 179 10.29 -7.30 -14.31
CA ALA A 179 11.01 -6.61 -15.36
C ALA A 179 12.47 -6.29 -14.95
N ASN A 180 13.34 -6.09 -15.94
CA ASN A 180 14.79 -5.93 -15.75
C ASN A 180 15.24 -4.46 -15.71
N ASP A 181 14.33 -3.52 -15.95
CA ASP A 181 14.50 -2.07 -15.85
C ASP A 181 13.93 -1.54 -14.52
N HIS A 182 14.29 -0.33 -14.13
CA HIS A 182 13.83 0.28 -12.88
C HIS A 182 12.41 0.86 -13.00
N LEU A 183 11.46 0.48 -12.12
CA LEU A 183 10.14 1.14 -12.01
C LEU A 183 10.27 2.65 -11.72
N PRO A 184 9.91 3.56 -12.64
CA PRO A 184 9.91 5.00 -12.35
C PRO A 184 8.88 5.34 -11.26
N ALA A 185 9.21 6.28 -10.37
CA ALA A 185 8.28 6.73 -9.33
C ALA A 185 6.96 7.27 -9.93
N SER A 186 7.04 7.90 -11.10
CA SER A 186 5.91 8.54 -11.81
C SER A 186 4.89 7.56 -12.35
N MET A 187 5.22 6.27 -12.39
CA MET A 187 4.30 5.18 -12.76
C MET A 187 3.60 4.56 -11.55
N ALA A 188 3.96 4.96 -10.32
CA ALA A 188 3.41 4.42 -9.09
C ALA A 188 2.24 5.27 -8.58
N THR A 189 1.15 4.61 -8.18
CA THR A 189 -0.09 5.28 -7.76
C THR A 189 -0.60 4.75 -6.42
N GLY A 190 -1.33 5.61 -5.71
CA GLY A 190 -1.83 5.31 -4.37
C GLY A 190 -0.73 5.31 -3.31
N GLY A 191 -0.85 4.41 -2.33
CA GLY A 191 -0.07 4.44 -1.09
C GLY A 191 -0.99 4.70 0.09
N GLY A 192 -0.40 4.93 1.27
CA GLY A 192 -1.16 5.29 2.47
C GLY A 192 -0.34 6.17 3.41
N PRO A 193 -0.98 6.72 4.46
CA PRO A 193 -0.33 7.66 5.36
C PRO A 193 0.72 6.98 6.23
N LEU A 194 1.73 7.77 6.61
CA LEU A 194 2.70 7.44 7.63
C LEU A 194 3.10 8.74 8.34
N ALA A 195 2.53 8.96 9.53
CA ALA A 195 2.78 10.16 10.33
C ALA A 195 4.27 10.31 10.71
N ARG A 196 4.65 11.51 11.17
CA ARG A 196 5.97 11.76 11.78
C ARG A 196 6.25 10.78 12.92
N GLU A 197 7.49 10.33 13.04
CA GLU A 197 7.97 9.39 14.08
C GLU A 197 7.26 8.01 14.15
N ALA A 198 6.31 7.76 13.26
CA ALA A 198 5.44 6.59 13.30
C ALA A 198 6.07 5.33 12.66
N VAL A 199 5.46 4.18 12.99
CA VAL A 199 5.77 2.88 12.40
C VAL A 199 4.52 2.33 11.73
N ARG A 200 4.67 1.82 10.50
CA ARG A 200 3.62 1.09 9.78
C ARG A 200 4.15 -0.30 9.43
N VAL A 201 3.35 -1.32 9.69
CA VAL A 201 3.70 -2.72 9.45
C VAL A 201 2.71 -3.28 8.42
N GLU A 202 3.24 -3.85 7.35
CA GLU A 202 2.45 -4.38 6.24
C GLU A 202 2.81 -5.84 6.01
N ARG A 203 1.81 -6.73 6.03
CA ARG A 203 1.98 -8.16 5.77
C ARG A 203 1.69 -8.47 4.31
N TYR A 204 2.56 -9.27 3.72
CA TYR A 204 2.51 -9.70 2.34
C TYR A 204 2.68 -11.21 2.26
N ARG A 205 2.24 -11.81 1.16
CA ARG A 205 2.59 -13.18 0.79
C ARG A 205 2.85 -13.28 -0.70
N LEU A 206 3.84 -14.07 -1.07
CA LEU A 206 4.23 -14.34 -2.46
C LEU A 206 4.07 -15.84 -2.75
N ARG A 207 3.54 -16.18 -3.93
CA ARG A 207 3.53 -17.56 -4.43
C ARG A 207 4.01 -17.64 -5.87
N ALA A 208 4.75 -18.70 -6.18
CA ALA A 208 5.04 -19.09 -7.54
C ALA A 208 3.82 -19.82 -8.11
N THR A 209 3.36 -19.45 -9.30
CA THR A 209 2.31 -20.19 -10.00
C THR A 209 2.84 -21.55 -10.47
N ALA A 210 1.96 -22.49 -10.83
CA ALA A 210 2.39 -23.81 -11.31
C ALA A 210 3.25 -23.75 -12.60
N GLY A 211 3.07 -22.70 -13.41
CA GLY A 211 3.90 -22.36 -14.57
C GLY A 211 4.91 -21.25 -14.30
N GLY A 212 5.20 -20.92 -13.04
CA GLY A 212 6.19 -19.89 -12.70
C GLY A 212 7.61 -20.30 -13.10
N PRO A 213 8.52 -19.34 -13.28
CA PRO A 213 9.92 -19.64 -13.54
C PRO A 213 10.61 -20.19 -12.30
N THR A 214 11.61 -21.04 -12.50
CA THR A 214 12.53 -21.49 -11.46
C THR A 214 13.74 -20.57 -11.33
N GLY A 215 14.55 -20.79 -10.30
CA GLY A 215 15.80 -20.06 -10.09
C GLY A 215 15.71 -19.00 -8.99
N SER A 216 16.74 -18.14 -8.92
CA SER A 216 16.92 -17.17 -7.85
C SER A 216 16.93 -15.74 -8.40
N SER A 217 15.94 -14.95 -8.03
CA SER A 217 15.89 -13.51 -8.29
C SER A 217 15.38 -12.80 -7.04
N PRO A 218 16.05 -11.72 -6.58
CA PRO A 218 15.62 -10.97 -5.41
C PRO A 218 14.24 -10.32 -5.60
N LEU A 219 13.48 -10.23 -4.51
CA LEU A 219 12.33 -9.32 -4.41
C LEU A 219 12.83 -7.95 -3.94
N MET A 220 12.79 -6.97 -4.84
CA MET A 220 13.09 -5.57 -4.55
C MET A 220 11.87 -4.89 -3.92
N VAL A 221 12.09 -4.19 -2.80
CA VAL A 221 11.09 -3.45 -2.04
C VAL A 221 11.49 -1.97 -2.03
N SER A 222 10.70 -1.15 -2.72
CA SER A 222 10.94 0.29 -2.88
C SER A 222 9.89 1.08 -2.10
N LEU A 223 10.27 2.23 -1.54
CA LEU A 223 9.36 3.14 -0.85
C LEU A 223 9.14 4.35 -1.74
N ILE A 224 7.93 4.58 -2.23
CA ILE A 224 7.63 5.68 -3.15
C ILE A 224 6.71 6.68 -2.46
N ASP A 225 7.16 7.93 -2.41
CA ASP A 225 6.36 9.10 -2.01
C ASP A 225 5.66 9.60 -3.27
N THR A 226 4.39 9.20 -3.45
CA THR A 226 3.65 9.46 -4.69
C THR A 226 3.09 10.89 -4.77
N ASP A 227 3.08 11.63 -3.65
CA ASP A 227 2.81 13.07 -3.64
C ASP A 227 3.98 13.87 -4.25
N ALA A 228 5.22 13.39 -4.04
CA ALA A 228 6.44 14.08 -4.44
C ALA A 228 7.19 13.40 -5.61
N ASP A 229 6.56 12.42 -6.27
CA ASP A 229 7.09 11.65 -7.40
C ASP A 229 8.55 11.19 -7.23
N ARG A 230 8.83 10.48 -6.13
CA ARG A 230 10.22 10.09 -5.79
C ARG A 230 10.32 8.85 -4.92
N GLU A 231 11.48 8.19 -4.96
CA GLU A 231 11.84 7.19 -3.96
C GLU A 231 12.14 7.89 -2.62
N ALA A 232 11.46 7.46 -1.56
CA ALA A 232 11.40 8.14 -0.27
C ALA A 232 12.49 7.71 0.72
N GLY A 233 13.16 6.59 0.45
CA GLY A 233 14.16 5.96 1.31
C GLY A 233 14.97 4.90 0.55
N ALA A 234 15.91 4.25 1.24
CA ALA A 234 16.72 3.21 0.64
C ALA A 234 15.89 1.97 0.29
N ARG A 235 16.07 1.44 -0.92
CA ARG A 235 15.54 0.14 -1.36
C ARG A 235 16.02 -0.99 -0.44
N VAL A 236 15.10 -1.91 -0.14
CA VAL A 236 15.42 -3.16 0.58
C VAL A 236 15.29 -4.33 -0.38
N VAL A 237 16.13 -5.34 -0.20
CA VAL A 237 16.13 -6.57 -0.99
C VAL A 237 15.80 -7.75 -0.08
N LEU A 238 14.85 -8.58 -0.51
CA LEU A 238 14.56 -9.87 0.09
C LEU A 238 15.05 -10.99 -0.83
N ALA A 239 15.93 -11.85 -0.32
CA ALA A 239 16.40 -13.01 -1.06
C ALA A 239 15.24 -13.95 -1.41
N HIS A 240 15.21 -14.46 -2.64
CA HIS A 240 14.14 -15.34 -3.11
C HIS A 240 14.66 -16.39 -4.10
N ILE A 241 14.20 -17.63 -3.93
CA ILE A 241 14.41 -18.76 -4.83
C ILE A 241 13.09 -19.50 -5.09
N THR A 242 12.87 -19.97 -6.31
CA THR A 242 11.75 -20.86 -6.71
C THR A 242 12.26 -22.20 -7.24
N ARG A 243 11.55 -23.28 -6.91
CA ARG A 243 11.78 -24.67 -7.36
C ARG A 243 10.52 -25.23 -8.02
#